data_AF-A0A0G4JWJ4-F1
#
_entry.id   AF-A0A0G4JWJ4-F1
#
_cell.length_a   1.000
_cell.length_b   1.000
_cell.length_c   1.000
_cell.angle_alpha   90.00
_cell.angle_beta   90.00
_cell.angle_gamma   90.00
#
_symmetry.space_group_name_H-M   'P 1'
#
loop_
_entity.id
_entity.type
_entity.pdbx_description
1 polymer ?
#
loop_
_entity_poly.entity_id
_entity_poly.type
_entity_poly.pdbx_seq_one_letter_code
_entity_poly.pdbx_strand_id
1 'polypeptide(L)'
;MVAELTALRDQIDEVDKELLTLLSRRLRLVAEVGEVKSRYGLPIYAPDREATMLSLRRKEASQLGVPPDLIEDILRRVMRESYSSENDKGFKTLCPQLRPVVIVGGRGQMGVLFEKMLTLSGYQVRILEQEDWPKAETLLSDAGMVIVSVPIHVTEQVIARLPKLPDDCILVDLASVKNGPLQAMLAAHNGPVLGLHPMFGPDSGSLAKQVVVYCDGRQPESYQWLLEQIQVWGARLHRISAVEHDQNMMFIQALRHFATFAYGLHLAEENVQIEQLLALSSPIYRLELIMVGRLFAQDPQLYADIIMSSENNLALIKRYYKRFGEAIALLEQGDKAQFINSFKKVEHWFGDYAGRFQAESRTLLRQANDIRQ
;
A
#
# COMPACT_ATOMS: atom_id res chain seq x y z
N MET A 1 15.63 41.65 -28.44
CA MET A 1 15.63 41.07 -27.08
C MET A 1 14.24 40.92 -26.45
N VAL A 2 13.55 41.97 -25.98
CA VAL A 2 12.23 41.78 -25.30
C VAL A 2 11.14 41.27 -26.25
N ALA A 3 11.09 41.79 -27.49
CA ALA A 3 10.13 41.35 -28.50
C ALA A 3 10.37 39.91 -28.99
N GLU A 4 11.63 39.54 -29.24
CA GLU A 4 12.00 38.16 -29.64
C GLU A 4 11.71 37.15 -28.52
N LEU A 5 11.99 37.53 -27.27
CA LEU A 5 11.66 36.69 -26.12
C LEU A 5 10.14 36.51 -25.98
N THR A 6 9.36 37.57 -26.23
CA THR A 6 7.90 37.51 -26.17
C THR A 6 7.35 36.60 -27.28
N ALA A 7 7.82 36.75 -28.52
CA ALA A 7 7.40 35.90 -29.63
C ALA A 7 7.75 34.41 -29.44
N LEU A 8 8.88 34.10 -28.76
CA LEU A 8 9.22 32.72 -28.39
C LEU A 8 8.33 32.19 -27.27
N ARG A 9 7.94 33.02 -26.30
CA ARG A 9 7.00 32.63 -25.24
C ARG A 9 5.60 32.38 -25.80
N ASP A 10 5.13 33.20 -26.72
CA ASP A 10 3.84 33.00 -27.39
C ASP A 10 3.83 31.65 -28.15
N GLN A 11 4.95 31.28 -28.79
CA GLN A 11 5.09 29.96 -29.44
C GLN A 11 5.10 28.81 -28.44
N ILE A 12 5.74 28.98 -27.27
CA ILE A 12 5.70 27.97 -26.18
C ILE A 12 4.26 27.80 -25.68
N ASP A 13 3.53 28.91 -25.47
CA ASP A 13 2.14 28.87 -25.02
C ASP A 13 1.23 28.12 -26.00
N GLU A 14 1.46 28.25 -27.31
CA GLU A 14 0.72 27.47 -28.31
C GLU A 14 1.06 25.98 -28.24
N VAL A 15 2.34 25.61 -28.08
CA VAL A 15 2.74 24.20 -27.88
C VAL A 15 2.11 23.63 -26.60
N ASP A 16 2.06 24.40 -25.52
CA ASP A 16 1.44 23.97 -24.26
C ASP A 16 -0.07 23.74 -24.41
N LYS A 17 -0.77 24.56 -25.21
CA LYS A 17 -2.18 24.33 -25.57
C LYS A 17 -2.37 23.06 -26.40
N GLU A 18 -1.45 22.78 -27.33
CA GLU A 18 -1.47 21.52 -28.08
C GLU A 18 -1.27 20.31 -27.16
N LEU A 19 -0.37 20.39 -26.17
CA LEU A 19 -0.18 19.35 -25.15
C LEU A 19 -1.48 19.09 -24.37
N LEU A 20 -2.21 20.12 -23.96
CA LEU A 20 -3.51 19.97 -23.29
C LEU A 20 -4.52 19.22 -24.18
N THR A 21 -4.55 19.54 -25.47
CA THR A 21 -5.43 18.88 -26.45
C THR A 21 -5.08 17.40 -26.61
N LEU A 22 -3.79 17.07 -26.67
CA LEU A 22 -3.29 15.69 -26.74
C LEU A 22 -3.60 14.90 -25.46
N LEU A 23 -3.43 15.51 -24.28
CA LEU A 23 -3.77 14.91 -23.00
C LEU A 23 -5.27 14.62 -22.89
N SER A 24 -6.12 15.58 -23.27
CA SER A 24 -7.58 15.40 -23.32
C SER A 24 -7.99 14.24 -24.24
N ARG A 25 -7.40 14.16 -25.44
CA ARG A 25 -7.62 13.04 -26.36
C ARG A 25 -7.18 11.71 -25.74
N ARG A 26 -6.02 11.68 -25.08
CA ARG A 26 -5.51 10.46 -24.43
C ARG A 26 -6.42 10.01 -23.29
N LEU A 27 -6.93 10.92 -22.47
CA LEU A 27 -7.86 10.58 -21.38
C LEU A 27 -9.17 9.98 -21.92
N ARG A 28 -9.69 10.48 -23.05
CA ARG A 28 -10.85 9.87 -23.73
C ARG A 28 -10.56 8.44 -24.19
N LEU A 29 -9.42 8.20 -24.83
CA LEU A 29 -9.02 6.85 -25.27
C LEU A 29 -8.82 5.90 -24.08
N VAL A 30 -8.25 6.38 -22.98
CA VAL A 30 -8.13 5.63 -21.72
C VAL A 30 -9.50 5.25 -21.18
N ALA A 31 -10.44 6.20 -21.17
CA ALA A 31 -11.81 5.95 -20.75
C ALA A 31 -12.52 4.87 -21.60
N GLU A 32 -12.31 4.87 -22.92
CA GLU A 32 -12.80 3.81 -23.82
C GLU A 32 -12.11 2.46 -23.53
N VAL A 33 -10.80 2.46 -23.28
CA VAL A 33 -10.07 1.25 -22.88
C VAL A 33 -10.58 0.71 -21.54
N GLY A 34 -10.87 1.59 -20.57
CA GLY A 34 -11.48 1.23 -19.29
C GLY A 34 -12.83 0.53 -19.45
N GLU A 35 -13.68 1.02 -20.36
CA GLU A 35 -14.97 0.39 -20.67
C GLU A 35 -14.80 -1.01 -21.28
N VAL A 36 -13.81 -1.18 -22.16
CA VAL A 36 -13.47 -2.48 -22.73
C VAL A 36 -12.95 -3.42 -21.63
N LYS A 37 -11.99 -2.98 -20.81
CA LYS A 37 -11.44 -3.78 -19.71
C LYS A 37 -12.52 -4.18 -18.72
N SER A 38 -13.38 -3.26 -18.32
CA SER A 38 -14.50 -3.51 -17.41
C SER A 38 -15.49 -4.53 -18.00
N ARG A 39 -15.80 -4.45 -19.30
CA ARG A 39 -16.64 -5.48 -19.96
C ARG A 39 -16.02 -6.88 -19.90
N TYR A 40 -14.71 -6.98 -20.13
CA TYR A 40 -14.03 -8.28 -20.18
C TYR A 40 -13.50 -8.77 -18.82
N GLY A 41 -13.42 -7.92 -17.80
CA GLY A 41 -12.85 -8.26 -16.49
C GLY A 41 -11.33 -8.26 -16.50
N LEU A 42 -10.73 -7.41 -17.33
CA LEU A 42 -9.27 -7.31 -17.43
C LEU A 42 -8.73 -6.38 -16.35
N PRO A 43 -7.56 -6.68 -15.75
CA PRO A 43 -6.91 -5.81 -14.79
C PRO A 43 -6.70 -4.39 -15.30
N ILE A 44 -6.95 -3.41 -14.44
CA ILE A 44 -6.58 -2.01 -14.70
C ILE A 44 -5.07 -1.92 -14.94
N TYR A 45 -4.29 -2.58 -14.09
CA TYR A 45 -2.83 -2.54 -14.11
C TYR A 45 -2.22 -3.66 -14.95
N ALA A 46 -1.43 -3.29 -15.97
CA ALA A 46 -0.77 -4.22 -16.88
C ALA A 46 0.75 -3.93 -16.96
N PRO A 47 1.57 -4.54 -16.08
CA PRO A 47 3.00 -4.20 -15.94
C PRO A 47 3.80 -4.34 -17.24
N ASP A 48 3.64 -5.45 -17.95
CA ASP A 48 4.46 -5.74 -19.16
C ASP A 48 4.12 -4.80 -20.32
N ARG A 49 2.83 -4.44 -20.44
CA ARG A 49 2.35 -3.47 -21.42
C ARG A 49 2.94 -2.09 -21.16
N GLU A 50 2.94 -1.65 -19.90
CA GLU A 50 3.55 -0.37 -19.49
C GLU A 50 5.05 -0.34 -19.73
N ALA A 51 5.77 -1.38 -19.31
CA ALA A 51 7.21 -1.48 -19.49
C ALA A 51 7.60 -1.44 -20.98
N THR A 52 6.87 -2.19 -21.82
CA THR A 52 7.09 -2.20 -23.27
C THR A 52 6.83 -0.82 -23.88
N MET A 53 5.71 -0.18 -23.51
CA MET A 53 5.34 1.13 -24.02
C MET A 53 6.37 2.19 -23.63
N LEU A 54 6.80 2.23 -22.36
CA LEU A 54 7.81 3.18 -21.89
C LEU A 54 9.15 2.96 -22.58
N SER A 55 9.60 1.71 -22.72
CA SER A 55 10.84 1.39 -23.44
C SER A 55 10.83 1.88 -24.88
N LEU A 56 9.72 1.69 -25.60
CA LEU A 56 9.56 2.17 -26.97
C LEU A 56 9.56 3.70 -27.05
N ARG A 57 8.77 4.37 -26.20
CA ARG A 57 8.69 5.85 -26.21
C ARG A 57 9.99 6.53 -25.79
N ARG A 58 10.78 5.93 -24.89
CA ARG A 58 12.14 6.39 -24.56
C ARG A 58 13.05 6.39 -25.79
N LYS A 59 13.02 5.32 -26.59
CA LYS A 59 13.83 5.20 -27.82
C LYS A 59 13.44 6.23 -28.86
N GLU A 60 12.14 6.40 -29.11
CA GLU A 60 11.62 7.41 -30.03
C GLU A 60 11.97 8.84 -29.58
N ALA A 61 11.85 9.13 -28.28
CA ALA A 61 12.24 10.43 -27.73
C ALA A 61 13.72 10.74 -27.97
N SER A 62 14.61 9.75 -27.77
CA SER A 62 16.04 9.92 -28.08
C SER A 62 16.29 10.29 -29.55
N GLN A 63 15.55 9.68 -30.49
CA GLN A 63 15.68 9.96 -31.92
C GLN A 63 15.24 11.38 -32.29
N LEU A 64 14.32 11.96 -31.52
CA LEU A 64 13.80 13.32 -31.70
C LEU A 64 14.58 14.38 -30.89
N GLY A 65 15.64 13.99 -30.18
CA GLY A 65 16.39 14.91 -29.31
C GLY A 65 15.67 15.24 -27.99
N VAL A 66 14.60 14.51 -27.64
CA VAL A 66 13.89 14.66 -26.37
C VAL A 66 14.53 13.75 -25.31
N PRO A 67 14.83 14.25 -24.10
CA PRO A 67 15.36 13.42 -23.03
C PRO A 67 14.45 12.22 -22.71
N PRO A 68 14.97 10.98 -22.68
CA PRO A 68 14.17 9.78 -22.39
C PRO A 68 13.48 9.80 -21.03
N ASP A 69 14.13 10.38 -20.02
CA ASP A 69 13.57 10.46 -18.67
C ASP A 69 12.37 11.41 -18.62
N LEU A 70 12.41 12.52 -19.38
CA LEU A 70 11.30 13.48 -19.47
C LEU A 70 10.02 12.81 -20.00
N ILE A 71 10.11 12.10 -21.13
CA ILE A 71 8.93 11.45 -21.70
C ILE A 71 8.41 10.33 -20.80
N GLU A 72 9.30 9.61 -20.13
CA GLU A 72 8.92 8.58 -19.17
C GLU A 72 8.16 9.19 -17.99
N ASP A 73 8.65 10.29 -17.41
CA ASP A 73 8.00 10.97 -16.29
C ASP A 73 6.60 11.49 -16.67
N ILE A 74 6.48 12.14 -17.83
CA ILE A 74 5.19 12.61 -18.38
C ILE A 74 4.23 11.42 -18.53
N LEU A 75 4.65 10.36 -19.21
CA LEU A 75 3.77 9.21 -19.46
C LEU A 75 3.38 8.50 -18.16
N ARG A 76 4.30 8.36 -17.19
CA ARG A 76 3.99 7.79 -15.88
C ARG A 76 2.99 8.63 -15.10
N ARG A 77 3.11 9.97 -15.12
CA ARG A 77 2.15 10.86 -14.47
C ARG A 77 0.75 10.76 -15.09
N VAL A 78 0.68 10.70 -16.42
CA VAL A 78 -0.61 10.60 -17.13
C VAL A 78 -1.23 9.21 -16.97
N MET A 79 -0.42 8.15 -16.92
CA MET A 79 -0.90 6.80 -16.58
C MET A 79 -1.44 6.72 -15.15
N ARG A 80 -0.80 7.41 -14.19
CA ARG A 80 -1.31 7.46 -12.81
C ARG A 80 -2.70 8.09 -12.74
N GLU A 81 -2.92 9.17 -13.49
CA GLU A 81 -4.23 9.82 -13.60
C GLU A 81 -5.29 8.89 -14.18
N SER A 82 -4.87 8.05 -15.14
CA SER A 82 -5.74 7.08 -15.81
C SER A 82 -6.35 6.07 -14.82
N TYR A 83 -5.54 5.50 -13.92
CA TYR A 83 -6.05 4.51 -12.95
C TYR A 83 -7.06 5.10 -11.97
N SER A 84 -6.88 6.35 -11.55
CA SER A 84 -7.82 7.02 -10.66
C SER A 84 -9.16 7.28 -11.35
N SER A 85 -9.13 7.74 -12.61
CA SER A 85 -10.36 7.97 -13.39
C SER A 85 -11.11 6.68 -13.76
N GLU A 86 -10.41 5.55 -13.93
CA GLU A 86 -11.03 4.25 -14.19
C GLU A 86 -11.83 3.74 -12.98
N ASN A 87 -11.43 4.10 -11.75
CA ASN A 87 -12.17 3.72 -10.54
C ASN A 87 -13.58 4.32 -10.49
N ASP A 88 -13.82 5.47 -11.12
CA ASP A 88 -15.12 6.17 -11.04
C ASP A 88 -16.19 5.55 -11.94
N LYS A 89 -15.81 4.71 -12.92
CA LYS A 89 -16.73 4.07 -13.88
C LYS A 89 -17.22 2.68 -13.44
N GLY A 90 -16.72 2.16 -12.32
CA GLY A 90 -17.05 0.83 -11.82
C GLY A 90 -16.28 -0.32 -12.50
N PHE A 91 -16.28 -1.47 -11.85
CA PHE A 91 -15.56 -2.67 -12.24
C PHE A 91 -16.52 -3.80 -12.62
N LYS A 92 -16.03 -4.77 -13.40
CA LYS A 92 -16.76 -6.01 -13.63
C LYS A 92 -17.04 -6.71 -12.31
N THR A 93 -18.29 -7.12 -12.11
CA THR A 93 -18.67 -8.09 -11.09
C THR A 93 -18.26 -9.48 -11.55
N LEU A 94 -17.24 -10.09 -10.93
CA LEU A 94 -16.80 -11.43 -11.31
C LEU A 94 -17.71 -12.55 -10.76
N CYS A 95 -18.46 -12.26 -9.69
CA CYS A 95 -19.44 -13.18 -9.10
C CYS A 95 -20.81 -12.50 -8.91
N PRO A 96 -21.59 -12.30 -10.00
CA PRO A 96 -22.86 -11.55 -9.95
C PRO A 96 -23.94 -12.16 -9.04
N GLN A 97 -23.85 -13.46 -8.78
CA GLN A 97 -24.79 -14.21 -7.94
C GLN A 97 -24.47 -14.14 -6.45
N LEU A 98 -23.38 -13.47 -6.05
CA LEU A 98 -23.01 -13.35 -4.65
C LEU A 98 -24.13 -12.63 -3.88
N ARG A 99 -24.57 -13.23 -2.79
CA ARG A 99 -25.44 -12.59 -1.80
C ARG A 99 -24.71 -11.40 -1.14
N PRO A 100 -25.41 -10.53 -0.37
CA PRO A 100 -24.79 -9.32 0.16
C PRO A 100 -23.51 -9.59 0.94
N VAL A 101 -22.55 -8.68 0.77
CA VAL A 101 -21.32 -8.63 1.56
C VAL A 101 -21.60 -7.84 2.83
N VAL A 102 -21.23 -8.40 3.99
CA VAL A 102 -21.31 -7.68 5.27
C VAL A 102 -19.91 -7.31 5.73
N ILE A 103 -19.64 -6.04 5.97
CA ILE A 103 -18.35 -5.57 6.53
C ILE A 103 -18.55 -5.23 8.00
N VAL A 104 -17.90 -5.99 8.87
CA VAL A 104 -17.84 -5.75 10.32
C VAL A 104 -16.76 -4.70 10.60
N GLY A 105 -17.13 -3.58 11.20
CA GLY A 105 -16.26 -2.39 11.33
C GLY A 105 -16.08 -1.63 10.02
N GLY A 106 -17.09 -1.67 9.14
CA GLY A 106 -17.02 -1.08 7.80
C GLY A 106 -16.89 0.44 7.76
N ARG A 107 -17.25 1.17 8.83
CA ARG A 107 -17.01 2.62 8.95
C ARG A 107 -15.56 2.97 9.28
N GLY A 108 -14.73 1.99 9.62
CA GLY A 108 -13.28 2.17 9.73
C GLY A 108 -12.65 2.48 8.37
N GLN A 109 -11.49 3.14 8.35
CA GLN A 109 -10.89 3.65 7.11
C GLN A 109 -10.66 2.57 6.03
N MET A 110 -10.19 1.38 6.43
CA MET A 110 -10.02 0.25 5.50
C MET A 110 -11.36 -0.37 5.09
N GLY A 111 -12.33 -0.41 6.01
CA GLY A 111 -13.70 -0.85 5.74
C GLY A 111 -14.37 0.00 4.66
N VAL A 112 -14.24 1.33 4.76
CA VAL A 112 -14.77 2.30 3.79
C VAL A 112 -14.11 2.10 2.41
N LEU A 113 -12.81 1.83 2.37
CA LEU A 113 -12.12 1.54 1.11
C LEU A 113 -12.68 0.27 0.45
N PHE A 114 -12.82 -0.82 1.19
CA PHE A 114 -13.35 -2.07 0.65
C PHE A 114 -14.84 -1.98 0.30
N GLU A 115 -15.66 -1.26 1.09
CA GLU A 115 -17.04 -0.93 0.77
C GLU A 115 -17.13 -0.23 -0.58
N LYS A 116 -16.31 0.81 -0.79
CA LYS A 116 -16.25 1.54 -2.06
C LYS A 116 -15.89 0.62 -3.23
N MET A 117 -14.83 -0.19 -3.09
CA MET A 117 -14.36 -1.06 -4.17
C MET A 117 -15.37 -2.16 -4.52
N LEU A 118 -16.02 -2.74 -3.53
CA LEU A 118 -17.08 -3.73 -3.72
C LEU A 118 -18.32 -3.11 -4.37
N THR A 119 -18.74 -1.93 -3.92
CA THR A 119 -19.89 -1.20 -4.49
C THR A 119 -19.62 -0.82 -5.95
N LEU A 120 -18.42 -0.30 -6.25
CA LEU A 120 -17.98 -0.02 -7.62
C LEU A 120 -17.95 -1.28 -8.50
N SER A 121 -17.81 -2.46 -7.89
CA SER A 121 -17.84 -3.75 -8.59
C SER A 121 -19.24 -4.36 -8.65
N GLY A 122 -20.29 -3.63 -8.26
CA GLY A 122 -21.69 -4.07 -8.36
C GLY A 122 -22.18 -4.97 -7.22
N TYR A 123 -21.41 -5.15 -6.15
CA TYR A 123 -21.84 -5.92 -4.99
C TYR A 123 -22.72 -5.09 -4.05
N GLN A 124 -23.73 -5.73 -3.45
CA GLN A 124 -24.48 -5.13 -2.35
C GLN A 124 -23.66 -5.24 -1.07
N VAL A 125 -23.39 -4.11 -0.41
CA VAL A 125 -22.64 -4.05 0.83
C VAL A 125 -23.55 -3.62 1.98
N ARG A 126 -23.44 -4.30 3.12
CA ARG A 126 -24.06 -3.94 4.40
C ARG A 126 -22.95 -3.74 5.42
N ILE A 127 -23.17 -2.84 6.37
CA ILE A 127 -22.20 -2.53 7.41
C ILE A 127 -22.74 -3.02 8.76
N LEU A 128 -21.87 -3.62 9.56
CA LEU A 128 -22.16 -4.02 10.93
C LEU A 128 -21.18 -3.30 11.86
N GLU A 129 -21.69 -2.34 12.63
CA GLU A 129 -20.93 -1.62 13.65
C GLU A 129 -21.20 -2.11 15.08
N GLN A 130 -20.52 -1.52 16.06
CA GLN A 130 -20.65 -1.89 17.46
C GLN A 130 -22.09 -1.72 18.00
N GLU A 131 -22.84 -0.75 17.51
CA GLU A 131 -24.25 -0.54 17.85
C GLU A 131 -25.20 -1.56 17.20
N ASP A 132 -24.76 -2.24 16.12
CA ASP A 132 -25.61 -3.12 15.31
C ASP A 132 -25.59 -4.59 15.77
N TRP A 133 -24.74 -4.94 16.74
CA TRP A 133 -24.65 -6.31 17.27
C TRP A 133 -25.98 -6.95 17.69
N PRO A 134 -26.97 -6.23 18.28
CA PRO A 134 -28.29 -6.80 18.56
C PRO A 134 -29.04 -7.30 17.31
N LYS A 135 -28.67 -6.84 16.11
CA LYS A 135 -29.25 -7.22 14.82
C LYS A 135 -28.31 -8.10 13.98
N ALA A 136 -27.16 -8.51 14.52
CA ALA A 136 -26.12 -9.23 13.79
C ALA A 136 -26.65 -10.51 13.13
N GLU A 137 -27.47 -11.29 13.84
CA GLU A 137 -28.06 -12.52 13.31
C GLU A 137 -28.91 -12.27 12.06
N THR A 138 -29.74 -11.23 12.07
CA THR A 138 -30.54 -10.85 10.89
C THR A 138 -29.66 -10.33 9.76
N LEU A 139 -28.69 -9.46 10.04
CA LEU A 139 -27.81 -8.86 9.03
C LEU A 139 -26.93 -9.89 8.31
N LEU A 140 -26.52 -10.94 9.03
CA LEU A 140 -25.60 -11.98 8.56
C LEU A 140 -26.32 -13.22 8.02
N SER A 141 -27.64 -13.35 8.24
CA SER A 141 -28.43 -14.56 7.92
C SER A 141 -28.39 -14.98 6.45
N ASP A 142 -28.32 -14.03 5.52
CA ASP A 142 -28.25 -14.24 4.07
C ASP A 142 -26.90 -13.81 3.48
N ALA A 143 -25.88 -13.51 4.30
CA ALA A 143 -24.60 -13.02 3.81
C ALA A 143 -23.92 -14.03 2.87
N GLY A 144 -23.42 -13.55 1.74
CA GLY A 144 -22.57 -14.34 0.84
C GLY A 144 -21.09 -14.24 1.19
N MET A 145 -20.71 -13.13 1.82
CA MET A 145 -19.36 -12.89 2.33
C MET A 145 -19.41 -11.98 3.55
N VAL A 146 -18.57 -12.25 4.54
CA VAL A 146 -18.37 -11.41 5.72
C VAL A 146 -16.90 -10.99 5.77
N ILE A 147 -16.64 -9.68 5.81
CA ILE A 147 -15.31 -9.11 5.93
C ILE A 147 -15.16 -8.49 7.31
N VAL A 148 -14.17 -8.93 8.08
CA VAL A 148 -13.83 -8.40 9.40
C VAL A 148 -12.73 -7.34 9.24
N SER A 149 -13.08 -6.08 9.48
CA SER A 149 -12.23 -4.90 9.35
C SER A 149 -12.25 -4.04 10.63
N VAL A 150 -11.98 -4.68 11.77
CA VAL A 150 -11.95 -4.05 13.10
C VAL A 150 -10.50 -3.92 13.61
N PRO A 151 -10.24 -3.16 14.69
CA PRO A 151 -8.91 -3.09 15.29
C PRO A 151 -8.36 -4.47 15.68
N ILE A 152 -7.02 -4.62 15.59
CA ILE A 152 -6.34 -5.91 15.76
C ILE A 152 -6.66 -6.52 17.13
N HIS A 153 -6.57 -5.73 18.20
CA HIS A 153 -6.81 -6.20 19.58
C HIS A 153 -8.22 -6.76 19.85
N VAL A 154 -9.22 -6.44 19.03
CA VAL A 154 -10.58 -6.99 19.15
C VAL A 154 -10.94 -8.00 18.06
N THR A 155 -10.06 -8.22 17.07
CA THR A 155 -10.39 -9.00 15.86
C THR A 155 -10.81 -10.43 16.21
N GLU A 156 -10.03 -11.16 16.99
CA GLU A 156 -10.35 -12.55 17.38
C GLU A 156 -11.63 -12.62 18.22
N GLN A 157 -11.86 -11.67 19.13
CA GLN A 157 -13.06 -11.59 19.94
C GLN A 157 -14.31 -11.35 19.09
N VAL A 158 -14.21 -10.44 18.12
CA VAL A 158 -15.28 -10.13 17.16
C VAL A 158 -15.62 -11.34 16.31
N ILE A 159 -14.60 -12.04 15.79
CA ILE A 159 -14.78 -13.27 15.01
C ILE A 159 -15.49 -14.35 15.85
N ALA A 160 -15.06 -14.55 17.09
CA ALA A 160 -15.67 -15.53 18.00
C ALA A 160 -17.12 -15.18 18.39
N ARG A 161 -17.52 -13.90 18.30
CA ARG A 161 -18.87 -13.43 18.59
C ARG A 161 -19.82 -13.55 17.39
N LEU A 162 -19.32 -13.83 16.18
CA LEU A 162 -20.18 -13.92 15.00
C LEU A 162 -21.27 -14.99 15.21
N PRO A 163 -22.53 -14.71 14.83
CA PRO A 163 -23.57 -15.73 14.78
C PRO A 163 -23.21 -16.78 13.72
N LYS A 164 -23.94 -17.89 13.71
CA LYS A 164 -23.77 -18.92 12.68
C LYS A 164 -23.97 -18.30 11.29
N LEU A 165 -22.92 -18.33 10.47
CA LEU A 165 -22.96 -17.89 9.08
C LEU A 165 -23.54 -19.01 8.19
N PRO A 166 -24.11 -18.66 7.02
CA PRO A 166 -24.42 -19.65 5.98
C PRO A 166 -23.18 -20.50 5.64
N ASP A 167 -23.36 -21.80 5.43
CA ASP A 167 -22.23 -22.74 5.25
C ASP A 167 -21.35 -22.41 4.03
N ASP A 168 -21.91 -21.75 3.03
CA ASP A 168 -21.25 -21.27 1.81
C ASP A 168 -20.75 -19.81 1.89
N CYS A 169 -21.03 -19.10 3.00
CA CYS A 169 -20.56 -17.73 3.21
C CYS A 169 -19.03 -17.70 3.30
N ILE A 170 -18.38 -16.77 2.59
CA ILE A 170 -16.93 -16.59 2.68
C ILE A 170 -16.61 -15.70 3.89
N LEU A 171 -15.82 -16.19 4.84
CA LEU A 171 -15.34 -15.38 5.97
C LEU A 171 -13.92 -14.86 5.69
N VAL A 172 -13.76 -13.53 5.73
CA VAL A 172 -12.54 -12.82 5.38
C VAL A 172 -12.13 -11.87 6.50
N ASP A 173 -10.83 -11.69 6.75
CA ASP A 173 -10.31 -10.60 7.59
C ASP A 173 -9.36 -9.68 6.82
N LEU A 174 -9.20 -8.44 7.30
CA LEU A 174 -8.26 -7.44 6.77
C LEU A 174 -7.15 -7.07 7.77
N ALA A 175 -6.96 -7.83 8.86
CA ALA A 175 -6.05 -7.46 9.93
C ALA A 175 -4.57 -7.42 9.46
N SER A 176 -3.73 -6.63 10.14
CA SER A 176 -2.29 -6.58 9.82
C SER A 176 -1.49 -7.76 10.37
N VAL A 177 -2.07 -8.56 11.25
CA VAL A 177 -1.54 -9.86 11.72
C VAL A 177 -2.44 -10.96 11.18
N LYS A 178 -1.90 -12.16 10.88
CA LYS A 178 -2.66 -13.18 10.15
C LYS A 178 -2.83 -14.47 10.93
N ASN A 179 -1.86 -14.92 11.72
CA ASN A 179 -1.95 -16.24 12.33
C ASN A 179 -3.13 -16.35 13.31
N GLY A 180 -3.24 -15.45 14.28
CA GLY A 180 -4.35 -15.43 15.24
C GLY A 180 -5.73 -15.29 14.59
N PRO A 181 -5.98 -14.22 13.80
CA PRO A 181 -7.27 -14.02 13.12
C PRO A 181 -7.68 -15.17 12.22
N LEU A 182 -6.75 -15.76 11.45
CA LEU A 182 -7.06 -16.89 10.57
C LEU A 182 -7.51 -18.12 11.36
N GLN A 183 -6.85 -18.43 12.48
CA GLN A 183 -7.27 -19.54 13.34
C GLN A 183 -8.63 -19.26 13.98
N ALA A 184 -8.89 -18.04 14.43
CA ALA A 184 -10.19 -17.65 14.95
C ALA A 184 -11.31 -17.83 13.91
N MET A 185 -11.07 -17.43 12.65
CA MET A 185 -12.04 -17.61 11.56
C MET A 185 -12.29 -19.09 11.25
N LEU A 186 -11.23 -19.90 11.20
CA LEU A 186 -11.32 -21.34 10.96
C LEU A 186 -12.11 -22.08 12.06
N ALA A 187 -12.04 -21.59 13.30
CA ALA A 187 -12.79 -22.13 14.43
C ALA A 187 -14.25 -21.66 14.47
N ALA A 188 -14.52 -20.41 14.09
CA ALA A 188 -15.85 -19.82 14.12
C ALA A 188 -16.74 -20.25 12.94
N HIS A 189 -16.15 -20.61 11.81
CA HIS A 189 -16.87 -20.94 10.58
C HIS A 189 -16.40 -22.25 9.97
N ASN A 190 -17.32 -23.06 9.44
CA ASN A 190 -17.01 -24.34 8.77
C ASN A 190 -16.83 -24.21 7.25
N GLY A 191 -17.30 -23.11 6.66
CA GLY A 191 -17.21 -22.85 5.22
C GLY A 191 -15.87 -22.25 4.78
N PRO A 192 -15.88 -21.50 3.66
CA PRO A 192 -14.69 -20.88 3.10
C PRO A 192 -14.10 -19.78 4.00
N VAL A 193 -12.77 -19.78 4.14
CA VAL A 193 -12.03 -18.83 4.98
C VAL A 193 -10.79 -18.31 4.25
N LEU A 194 -10.60 -16.99 4.23
CA LEU A 194 -9.49 -16.30 3.58
C LEU A 194 -8.95 -15.18 4.48
N GLY A 195 -7.65 -15.17 4.74
CA GLY A 195 -7.01 -14.02 5.38
C GLY A 195 -6.43 -13.03 4.37
N LEU A 196 -6.70 -11.74 4.50
CA LEU A 196 -6.11 -10.69 3.68
C LEU A 196 -5.33 -9.68 4.54
N HIS A 197 -4.28 -9.11 3.96
CA HIS A 197 -3.58 -7.96 4.51
C HIS A 197 -3.25 -6.98 3.36
N PRO A 198 -4.04 -5.90 3.22
CA PRO A 198 -3.70 -4.78 2.36
C PRO A 198 -2.42 -4.10 2.87
N MET A 199 -1.32 -4.15 2.12
CA MET A 199 -0.01 -3.62 2.54
C MET A 199 0.11 -2.09 2.34
N PHE A 200 -1.01 -1.39 2.44
CA PHE A 200 -1.14 0.03 2.14
C PHE A 200 -2.20 0.68 3.03
N GLY A 201 -2.08 2.00 3.18
CA GLY A 201 -3.06 2.80 3.91
C GLY A 201 -4.31 3.11 3.09
N PRO A 202 -5.38 3.58 3.76
CA PRO A 202 -6.67 3.89 3.15
C PRO A 202 -6.62 5.06 2.17
N ASP A 203 -5.60 5.92 2.24
CA ASP A 203 -5.42 7.09 1.37
C ASP A 203 -4.97 6.73 -0.07
N SER A 204 -4.93 5.44 -0.40
CA SER A 204 -4.60 4.98 -1.75
C SER A 204 -5.75 5.29 -2.72
N GLY A 205 -5.61 6.38 -3.49
CA GLY A 205 -6.60 6.78 -4.50
C GLY A 205 -6.84 5.75 -5.62
N SER A 206 -5.97 4.73 -5.75
CA SER A 206 -6.14 3.55 -6.60
C SER A 206 -5.38 2.36 -6.02
N LEU A 207 -5.91 1.15 -6.21
CA LEU A 207 -5.24 -0.10 -5.84
C LEU A 207 -4.20 -0.55 -6.88
N ALA A 208 -4.06 0.18 -7.99
CA ALA A 208 -3.03 -0.10 -8.99
C ALA A 208 -1.63 -0.13 -8.35
N LYS A 209 -0.90 -1.23 -8.57
CA LYS A 209 0.46 -1.49 -8.05
C LYS A 209 0.54 -1.71 -6.53
N GLN A 210 -0.57 -1.61 -5.82
CA GLN A 210 -0.61 -1.93 -4.40
C GLN A 210 -0.50 -3.43 -4.17
N VAL A 211 0.06 -3.84 -3.03
CA VAL A 211 0.20 -5.26 -2.68
C VAL A 211 -0.88 -5.65 -1.69
N VAL A 212 -1.58 -6.73 -1.96
CA VAL A 212 -2.45 -7.42 -0.99
C VAL A 212 -1.85 -8.79 -0.75
N VAL A 213 -1.44 -9.04 0.49
CA VAL A 213 -1.02 -10.37 0.91
C VAL A 213 -2.27 -11.19 1.22
N TYR A 214 -2.26 -12.47 0.86
CA TYR A 214 -3.33 -13.38 1.22
C TYR A 214 -2.81 -14.70 1.78
N CYS A 215 -3.56 -15.21 2.76
CA CYS A 215 -3.31 -16.45 3.47
C CYS A 215 -4.52 -17.36 3.33
N ASP A 216 -4.36 -18.51 2.68
CA ASP A 216 -5.45 -19.47 2.51
C ASP A 216 -5.84 -20.06 3.87
N GLY A 217 -7.14 -20.05 4.19
CA GLY A 217 -7.71 -20.76 5.34
C GLY A 217 -8.31 -22.10 4.92
N ARG A 218 -9.50 -22.06 4.31
CA ARG A 218 -10.26 -23.25 3.91
C ARG A 218 -11.02 -23.00 2.61
N GLN A 219 -11.15 -24.04 1.77
CA GLN A 219 -11.90 -24.02 0.50
C GLN A 219 -11.50 -22.88 -0.46
N PRO A 220 -10.21 -22.78 -0.86
CA PRO A 220 -9.72 -21.72 -1.73
C PRO A 220 -10.43 -21.61 -3.08
N GLU A 221 -10.97 -22.71 -3.59
CA GLU A 221 -11.79 -22.75 -4.79
C GLU A 221 -13.06 -21.87 -4.70
N SER A 222 -13.57 -21.62 -3.48
CA SER A 222 -14.81 -20.87 -3.27
C SER A 222 -14.63 -19.35 -3.33
N TYR A 223 -13.40 -18.85 -3.14
CA TYR A 223 -13.09 -17.41 -3.14
C TYR A 223 -12.06 -17.00 -4.20
N GLN A 224 -11.73 -17.89 -5.14
CA GLN A 224 -10.79 -17.56 -6.21
C GLN A 224 -11.26 -16.34 -7.03
N TRP A 225 -12.57 -16.20 -7.25
CA TRP A 225 -13.16 -15.04 -7.92
C TRP A 225 -12.88 -13.72 -7.17
N LEU A 226 -12.77 -13.74 -5.84
CA LEU A 226 -12.49 -12.54 -5.03
C LEU A 226 -11.02 -12.12 -5.19
N LEU A 227 -10.10 -13.09 -5.23
CA LEU A 227 -8.70 -12.83 -5.54
C LEU A 227 -8.57 -12.21 -6.94
N GLU A 228 -9.26 -12.79 -7.92
CA GLU A 228 -9.32 -12.22 -9.28
C GLU A 228 -9.96 -10.82 -9.28
N GLN A 229 -10.98 -10.58 -8.47
CA GLN A 229 -11.63 -9.26 -8.34
C GLN A 229 -10.65 -8.21 -7.80
N ILE A 230 -9.84 -8.58 -6.80
CA ILE A 230 -8.77 -7.72 -6.26
C ILE A 230 -7.71 -7.41 -7.32
N GLN A 231 -7.39 -8.37 -8.20
CA GLN A 231 -6.50 -8.13 -9.34
C GLN A 231 -7.14 -7.22 -10.40
N VAL A 232 -8.45 -7.34 -10.63
CA VAL A 232 -9.21 -6.42 -11.51
C VAL A 232 -9.10 -4.98 -11.00
N TRP A 233 -9.13 -4.77 -9.69
CA TRP A 233 -8.87 -3.48 -9.05
C TRP A 233 -7.43 -2.96 -9.25
N GLY A 234 -6.52 -3.79 -9.75
CA GLY A 234 -5.14 -3.43 -10.08
C GLY A 234 -4.10 -3.80 -9.01
N ALA A 235 -4.53 -4.44 -7.92
CA ALA A 235 -3.63 -4.90 -6.88
C ALA A 235 -2.82 -6.12 -7.32
N ARG A 236 -1.62 -6.24 -6.76
CA ARG A 236 -0.77 -7.43 -6.85
C ARG A 236 -1.03 -8.32 -5.65
N LEU A 237 -1.37 -9.57 -5.92
CA LEU A 237 -1.53 -10.58 -4.88
C LEU A 237 -0.20 -11.24 -4.55
N HIS A 238 0.04 -11.47 -3.26
CA HIS A 238 1.15 -12.27 -2.79
C HIS A 238 0.64 -13.34 -1.83
N ARG A 239 0.78 -14.61 -2.24
CA ARG A 239 0.39 -15.76 -1.43
C ARG A 239 1.47 -16.08 -0.41
N ILE A 240 1.08 -16.29 0.84
CA ILE A 240 1.99 -16.73 1.90
C ILE A 240 1.22 -17.50 2.98
N SER A 241 1.92 -18.30 3.80
CA SER A 241 1.29 -18.87 4.99
C SER A 241 1.12 -17.80 6.09
N ALA A 242 0.10 -17.93 6.94
CA ALA A 242 -0.12 -16.96 8.01
C ALA A 242 1.03 -16.89 9.04
N VAL A 243 1.71 -18.01 9.27
CA VAL A 243 2.89 -18.07 10.16
C VAL A 243 4.08 -17.32 9.54
N GLU A 244 4.37 -17.59 8.27
CA GLU A 244 5.49 -16.94 7.56
C GLU A 244 5.21 -15.45 7.32
N HIS A 245 3.94 -15.08 7.08
CA HIS A 245 3.52 -13.68 7.05
C HIS A 245 3.92 -12.95 8.33
N ASP A 246 3.46 -13.45 9.48
CA ASP A 246 3.70 -12.77 10.75
C ASP A 246 5.19 -12.70 11.08
N GLN A 247 5.96 -13.75 10.77
CA GLN A 247 7.43 -13.75 10.88
C GLN A 247 8.09 -12.64 10.06
N ASN A 248 7.65 -12.42 8.81
CA ASN A 248 8.16 -11.36 7.96
C ASN A 248 7.72 -9.97 8.45
N MET A 249 6.49 -9.83 8.96
CA MET A 249 5.98 -8.58 9.53
C MET A 249 6.74 -8.14 10.78
N MET A 250 7.39 -9.06 11.49
CA MET A 250 8.31 -8.70 12.59
C MET A 250 9.41 -7.73 12.12
N PHE A 251 9.95 -7.92 10.92
CA PHE A 251 10.99 -7.06 10.35
C PHE A 251 10.42 -5.86 9.59
N ILE A 252 9.36 -6.08 8.80
CA ILE A 252 8.76 -5.07 7.92
C ILE A 252 8.00 -4.01 8.72
N GLN A 253 7.25 -4.42 9.75
CA GLN A 253 6.38 -3.56 10.54
C GLN A 253 6.90 -3.39 11.96
N ALA A 254 6.96 -4.46 12.77
CA ALA A 254 7.18 -4.32 14.21
C ALA A 254 8.52 -3.65 14.55
N LEU A 255 9.64 -4.19 14.05
CA LEU A 255 10.97 -3.62 14.28
C LEU A 255 11.10 -2.23 13.65
N ARG A 256 10.61 -2.07 12.41
CA ARG A 256 10.70 -0.80 11.68
C ARG A 256 9.94 0.31 12.39
N HIS A 257 8.68 0.07 12.76
CA HIS A 257 7.84 1.05 13.46
C HIS A 257 8.37 1.34 14.85
N PHE A 258 8.81 0.34 15.61
CA PHE A 258 9.38 0.58 16.93
C PHE A 258 10.67 1.40 16.87
N ALA A 259 11.56 1.13 15.91
CA ALA A 259 12.77 1.94 15.73
C ALA A 259 12.44 3.40 15.36
N THR A 260 11.45 3.61 14.48
CA THR A 260 10.96 4.96 14.14
C THR A 260 10.31 5.66 15.33
N PHE A 261 9.48 4.96 16.11
CA PHE A 261 8.88 5.46 17.34
C PHE A 261 9.96 5.89 18.34
N ALA A 262 10.93 5.01 18.62
CA ALA A 262 12.01 5.29 19.56
C ALA A 262 12.88 6.49 19.12
N TYR A 263 13.16 6.60 17.82
CA TYR A 263 13.90 7.75 17.28
C TYR A 263 13.11 9.06 17.42
N GLY A 264 11.81 9.06 17.07
CA GLY A 264 10.96 10.24 17.25
C GLY A 264 10.78 10.64 18.72
N LEU A 265 10.61 9.66 19.61
CA LEU A 265 10.60 9.88 21.06
C LEU A 265 11.90 10.53 21.53
N HIS A 266 13.05 10.03 21.08
CA HIS A 266 14.34 10.61 21.44
C HIS A 266 14.48 12.06 20.95
N LEU A 267 14.08 12.38 19.70
CA LEU A 267 14.09 13.77 19.20
C LEU A 267 13.21 14.70 20.04
N ALA A 268 12.06 14.21 20.49
CA ALA A 268 11.14 14.98 21.35
C ALA A 268 11.76 15.24 22.74
N GLU A 269 12.33 14.22 23.38
CA GLU A 269 12.97 14.34 24.70
C GLU A 269 14.22 15.24 24.67
N GLU A 270 14.99 15.21 23.59
CA GLU A 270 16.13 16.12 23.36
C GLU A 270 15.70 17.55 23.01
N ASN A 271 14.39 17.83 22.92
CA ASN A 271 13.81 19.14 22.59
C ASN A 271 14.37 19.73 21.28
N VAL A 272 14.61 18.88 20.28
CA VAL A 272 15.18 19.30 19.00
C VAL A 272 14.18 20.16 18.22
N GLN A 273 14.61 21.34 17.77
CA GLN A 273 13.78 22.25 16.99
C GLN A 273 13.65 21.75 15.54
N ILE A 274 12.48 21.21 15.19
CA ILE A 274 12.22 20.60 13.88
C ILE A 274 12.43 21.61 12.75
N GLU A 275 11.99 22.86 12.93
CA GLU A 275 12.14 23.94 11.95
C GLU A 275 13.62 24.18 11.61
N GLN A 276 14.49 24.16 12.63
CA GLN A 276 15.93 24.33 12.44
C GLN A 276 16.55 23.15 11.67
N LEU A 277 16.15 21.92 11.99
CA LEU A 277 16.60 20.74 11.24
C LEU A 277 16.17 20.82 9.78
N LEU A 278 14.92 21.20 9.52
CA LEU A 278 14.39 21.32 8.17
C LEU A 278 15.06 22.43 7.37
N ALA A 279 15.42 23.55 8.00
CA ALA A 279 16.14 24.65 7.35
C ALA A 279 17.55 24.23 6.87
N LEU A 280 18.18 23.30 7.59
CA LEU A 280 19.51 22.77 7.27
C LEU A 280 19.48 21.49 6.43
N SER A 281 18.29 20.93 6.18
CA SER A 281 18.14 19.64 5.51
C SER A 281 18.15 19.75 3.99
N SER A 282 19.00 18.96 3.35
CA SER A 282 18.83 18.63 1.92
C SER A 282 17.54 17.79 1.70
N PRO A 283 17.08 17.59 0.45
CA PRO A 283 15.86 16.83 0.19
C PRO A 283 15.84 15.42 0.83
N ILE A 284 16.98 14.73 0.92
CA ILE A 284 17.05 13.40 1.53
C ILE A 284 16.87 13.45 3.05
N TYR A 285 17.55 14.37 3.74
CA TYR A 285 17.40 14.50 5.20
C TYR A 285 15.99 14.97 5.59
N ARG A 286 15.40 15.85 4.78
CA ARG A 286 13.99 16.22 4.94
C ARG A 286 13.08 15.02 4.77
N LEU A 287 13.31 14.19 3.75
CA LEU A 287 12.52 12.97 3.53
C LEU A 287 12.64 12.01 4.72
N GLU A 288 13.84 11.81 5.28
CA GLU A 288 14.04 10.99 6.48
C GLU A 288 13.21 11.50 7.67
N LEU A 289 13.20 12.81 7.93
CA LEU A 289 12.37 13.41 8.98
C LEU A 289 10.87 13.28 8.70
N ILE A 290 10.43 13.47 7.44
CA ILE A 290 9.03 13.25 7.04
C ILE A 290 8.62 11.80 7.31
N MET A 291 9.48 10.83 7.00
CA MET A 291 9.20 9.40 7.23
C MET A 291 9.08 9.05 8.71
N VAL A 292 9.79 9.76 9.58
CA VAL A 292 9.63 9.65 11.04
C VAL A 292 8.33 10.32 11.49
N GLY A 293 8.15 11.60 11.17
CA GLY A 293 7.02 12.42 11.64
C GLY A 293 5.66 11.87 11.23
N ARG A 294 5.54 11.34 10.00
CA ARG A 294 4.27 10.77 9.51
C ARG A 294 3.79 9.54 10.29
N LEU A 295 4.66 8.88 11.06
CA LEU A 295 4.25 7.79 11.95
C LEU A 295 3.30 8.32 13.04
N PHE A 296 3.61 9.48 13.62
CA PHE A 296 2.88 10.07 14.73
C PHE A 296 1.58 10.79 14.32
N ALA A 297 1.33 10.93 13.01
CA ALA A 297 0.08 11.46 12.47
C ALA A 297 -1.00 10.37 12.25
N GLN A 298 -0.68 9.10 12.55
CA GLN A 298 -1.56 7.95 12.41
C GLN A 298 -2.04 7.45 13.77
N ASP A 299 -2.95 6.47 13.79
CA ASP A 299 -3.52 5.93 15.02
C ASP A 299 -2.45 5.22 15.88
N PRO A 300 -2.16 5.69 17.11
CA PRO A 300 -1.19 5.05 18.00
C PRO A 300 -1.61 3.63 18.41
N GLN A 301 -2.92 3.33 18.51
CA GLN A 301 -3.40 2.02 18.92
C GLN A 301 -3.02 0.95 17.89
N LEU A 302 -3.11 1.26 16.59
CA LEU A 302 -2.70 0.37 15.51
C LEU A 302 -1.23 -0.05 15.66
N TYR A 303 -0.33 0.89 15.94
CA TYR A 303 1.09 0.58 16.11
C TYR A 303 1.37 -0.18 17.39
N ALA A 304 0.67 0.15 18.49
CA ALA A 304 0.76 -0.60 19.73
C ALA A 304 0.35 -2.07 19.50
N ASP A 305 -0.79 -2.31 18.85
CA ASP A 305 -1.28 -3.65 18.55
C ASP A 305 -0.29 -4.43 17.68
N ILE A 306 0.23 -3.82 16.61
CA ILE A 306 1.21 -4.47 15.72
C ILE A 306 2.50 -4.83 16.48
N ILE A 307 3.09 -3.86 17.19
CA ILE A 307 4.38 -4.04 17.87
C ILE A 307 4.24 -5.07 19.01
N MET A 308 3.14 -5.00 19.77
CA MET A 308 2.91 -5.83 20.96
C MET A 308 2.17 -7.15 20.68
N SER A 309 1.81 -7.44 19.43
CA SER A 309 1.08 -8.65 19.00
C SER A 309 1.75 -9.98 19.32
N SER A 310 3.07 -10.00 19.59
CA SER A 310 3.82 -11.24 19.80
C SER A 310 5.08 -11.02 20.63
N GLU A 311 5.38 -11.97 21.53
CA GLU A 311 6.64 -11.99 22.28
C GLU A 311 7.88 -12.07 21.36
N ASN A 312 7.71 -12.64 20.15
CA ASN A 312 8.78 -12.70 19.16
C ASN A 312 9.18 -11.30 18.68
N ASN A 313 8.24 -10.34 18.60
CA ASN A 313 8.54 -8.95 18.25
C ASN A 313 9.47 -8.34 19.31
N LEU A 314 9.12 -8.50 20.59
CA LEU A 314 9.94 -8.02 21.70
C LEU A 314 11.33 -8.67 21.69
N ALA A 315 11.42 -9.97 21.42
CA ALA A 315 12.70 -10.67 21.31
C ALA A 315 13.56 -10.11 20.16
N LEU A 316 12.96 -9.82 19.00
CA LEU A 316 13.65 -9.20 17.87
C LEU A 316 14.14 -7.78 18.20
N ILE A 317 13.29 -6.96 18.83
CA ILE A 317 13.62 -5.60 19.25
C ILE A 317 14.78 -5.61 20.26
N LYS A 318 14.78 -6.52 21.23
CA LYS A 318 15.89 -6.70 22.18
C LYS A 318 17.19 -7.09 21.48
N ARG A 319 17.13 -7.98 20.46
CA ARG A 319 18.31 -8.31 19.64
C ARG A 319 18.81 -7.08 18.87
N TYR A 320 17.91 -6.27 18.31
CA TYR A 320 18.28 -5.03 17.62
C TYR A 320 18.95 -4.02 18.58
N TYR A 321 18.40 -3.82 19.78
CA TYR A 321 19.02 -2.99 20.82
C TYR A 321 20.43 -3.47 21.18
N LYS A 322 20.64 -4.79 21.32
CA LYS A 322 21.97 -5.35 21.53
C LYS A 322 22.94 -4.99 20.38
N ARG A 323 22.49 -5.08 19.12
CA ARG A 323 23.30 -4.67 17.95
C ARG A 323 23.62 -3.19 17.96
N PHE A 324 22.70 -2.35 18.42
CA PHE A 324 22.94 -0.92 18.58
C PHE A 324 24.03 -0.65 19.63
N GLY A 325 23.98 -1.34 20.77
CA GLY A 325 25.04 -1.26 21.79
C GLY A 325 26.41 -1.74 21.28
N GLU A 326 26.44 -2.83 20.50
CA GLU A 326 27.68 -3.30 19.84
C GLU A 326 28.24 -2.25 18.86
N ALA A 327 27.37 -1.52 18.15
CA ALA A 327 27.80 -0.43 17.26
C ALA A 327 28.32 0.79 18.04
N ILE A 328 27.73 1.12 19.20
CA ILE A 328 28.25 2.18 20.10
C ILE A 328 29.67 1.83 20.56
N ALA A 329 29.94 0.59 20.94
CA ALA A 329 31.26 0.17 21.39
C ALA A 329 32.36 0.42 20.34
N LEU A 330 32.04 0.32 19.04
CA LEU A 330 32.98 0.68 17.96
C LEU A 330 33.33 2.18 17.96
N LEU A 331 32.36 3.04 18.30
CA LEU A 331 32.54 4.49 18.39
C LEU A 331 33.35 4.87 19.63
N GLU A 332 33.04 4.28 20.79
CA GLU A 332 33.75 4.52 22.05
C GLU A 332 35.23 4.14 21.96
N GLN A 333 35.54 3.05 21.24
CA GLN A 333 36.91 2.59 21.02
C GLN A 333 37.63 3.36 19.90
N GLY A 334 36.91 4.19 19.13
CA GLY A 334 37.45 4.86 17.94
C GLY A 334 37.86 3.89 16.84
N ASP A 335 37.32 2.66 16.81
CA ASP A 335 37.72 1.61 15.87
C ASP A 335 37.06 1.80 14.50
N LYS A 336 37.60 2.78 13.77
CA LYS A 336 37.17 3.11 12.41
C LYS A 336 37.32 1.94 11.44
N ALA A 337 38.36 1.12 11.60
CA ALA A 337 38.62 0.00 10.71
C ALA A 337 37.51 -1.06 10.84
N GLN A 338 37.15 -1.41 12.07
CA GLN A 338 36.09 -2.37 12.34
C GLN A 338 34.71 -1.83 11.97
N PHE A 339 34.46 -0.52 12.14
CA PHE A 339 33.25 0.12 11.62
C PHE A 339 33.13 -0.04 10.10
N ILE A 340 34.19 0.29 9.34
CA ILE A 340 34.19 0.15 7.87
C ILE A 340 34.01 -1.31 7.45
N ASN A 341 34.65 -2.26 8.14
CA ASN A 341 34.48 -3.68 7.86
C ASN A 341 33.04 -4.13 8.11
N SER A 342 32.42 -3.67 9.18
CA SER A 342 31.00 -3.97 9.47
C SER A 342 30.08 -3.36 8.43
N PHE A 343 30.34 -2.13 7.99
CA PHE A 343 29.61 -1.47 6.91
C PHE A 343 29.67 -2.29 5.61
N LYS A 344 30.86 -2.73 5.19
CA LYS A 344 31.05 -3.55 3.97
C LYS A 344 30.36 -4.91 4.05
N LYS A 345 30.30 -5.51 5.24
CA LYS A 345 29.54 -6.77 5.45
C LYS A 345 28.05 -6.55 5.21
N VAL A 346 27.50 -5.44 5.69
CA VAL A 346 26.09 -5.08 5.46
C VAL A 346 25.85 -4.75 3.99
N GLU A 347 26.73 -3.97 3.35
CA GLU A 347 26.70 -3.70 1.91
C GLU A 347 26.67 -5.00 1.08
N HIS A 348 27.55 -5.94 1.40
CA HIS A 348 27.60 -7.24 0.71
C HIS A 348 26.31 -8.05 0.89
N TRP A 349 25.70 -8.01 2.08
CA TRP A 349 24.41 -8.66 2.33
C TRP A 349 23.27 -8.02 1.54
N PHE A 350 23.24 -6.69 1.42
CA PHE A 350 22.30 -5.99 0.54
C PHE A 350 22.57 -6.32 -0.94
N GLY A 351 23.82 -6.58 -1.32
CA GLY A 351 24.22 -6.94 -2.67
C GLY A 351 23.73 -5.92 -3.71
N ASP A 352 23.17 -6.40 -4.80
CA ASP A 352 22.65 -5.55 -5.89
C ASP A 352 21.54 -4.58 -5.43
N TYR A 353 20.83 -4.87 -4.34
CA TYR A 353 19.79 -3.99 -3.83
C TYR A 353 20.35 -2.66 -3.33
N ALA A 354 21.57 -2.60 -2.81
CA ALA A 354 22.17 -1.35 -2.35
C ALA A 354 22.24 -0.31 -3.49
N GLY A 355 22.76 -0.72 -4.65
CA GLY A 355 22.84 0.14 -5.83
C GLY A 355 21.48 0.48 -6.41
N ARG A 356 20.55 -0.49 -6.45
CA ARG A 356 19.18 -0.27 -6.94
C ARG A 356 18.42 0.73 -6.07
N PHE A 357 18.43 0.57 -4.75
CA PHE A 357 17.76 1.50 -3.82
C PHE A 357 18.38 2.90 -3.85
N GLN A 358 19.68 3.02 -4.10
CA GLN A 358 20.30 4.33 -4.32
C GLN A 358 19.77 5.00 -5.59
N ALA A 359 19.63 4.26 -6.69
CA ALA A 359 19.08 4.80 -7.94
C ALA A 359 17.59 5.16 -7.82
N GLU A 360 16.80 4.30 -7.18
CA GLU A 360 15.37 4.53 -6.91
C GLU A 360 15.15 5.76 -6.03
N SER A 361 15.89 5.88 -4.91
CA SER A 361 15.76 7.03 -4.02
C SER A 361 16.13 8.35 -4.71
N ARG A 362 17.14 8.39 -5.59
CA ARG A 362 17.44 9.61 -6.39
C ARG A 362 16.30 10.05 -7.28
N THR A 363 15.49 9.11 -7.77
CA THR A 363 14.33 9.43 -8.62
C THR A 363 13.20 9.99 -7.77
N LEU A 364 12.92 9.36 -6.62
CA LEU A 364 11.94 9.85 -5.65
C LEU A 364 12.28 11.24 -5.11
N LEU A 365 13.57 11.50 -4.83
CA LEU A 365 14.05 12.79 -4.33
C LEU A 365 13.93 13.91 -5.36
N ARG A 366 14.15 13.62 -6.65
CA ARG A 366 13.94 14.60 -7.73
C ARG A 366 12.49 15.05 -7.75
N GLN A 367 11.55 14.09 -7.76
CA GLN A 367 10.12 14.38 -7.73
C GLN A 367 9.70 15.13 -6.45
N ALA A 368 10.26 14.77 -5.30
CA ALA A 368 9.99 15.47 -4.04
C ALA A 368 10.52 16.90 -4.02
N ASN A 369 11.65 17.16 -4.70
CA ASN A 369 12.25 18.49 -4.78
C ASN A 369 11.46 19.43 -5.71
N ASP A 370 10.86 18.90 -6.78
CA ASP A 370 10.04 19.68 -7.72
C ASP A 370 8.72 20.19 -7.08
N ILE A 371 8.25 19.53 -6.01
CA ILE A 371 7.05 19.93 -5.24
C ILE A 371 7.35 21.14 -4.32
N ARG A 372 8.64 21.51 -4.15
CA ARG A 372 9.03 22.66 -3.35
C ARG A 372 8.62 23.95 -4.06
N GLN A 373 7.57 24.60 -3.56
CA GLN A 373 7.30 26.02 -3.84
C GLN A 373 8.30 26.92 -3.11
#